data_AF-M8B9R4-F1
#
_entry.id   AF-M8B9R4-F1
#
_cell.length_a   1.000
_cell.length_b   1.000
_cell.length_c   1.000
_cell.angle_alpha   90.00
_cell.angle_beta   90.00
_cell.angle_gamma   90.00
#
_symmetry.space_group_name_H-M   'P 1'
#
loop_
_entity.id
_entity.type
_entity.pdbx_description
1 polymer ?
#
loop_
_entity_poly.entity_id
_entity_poly.type
_entity_poly.pdbx_seq_one_letter_code
_entity_poly.pdbx_strand_id
1 'polypeptide(L)'
;MVLPSLASLCHTVMEKLTRDNFLVWKAQLLPHIRAAGMTGYLDGSVKEPAKVLSTEKDVAGKKVIEEVNNYARSYPLPSFHDNATCIGSTDDWIALRQDDHADGCSYLLYNPFSNGSILLALDGIIDKATTVFAVFSIAWLLFAGPIFNDYSSVGYSFLLKKEKAVIVQPDRVTVGNGPAFGCIMMKDFLTELGKRLKKNTTAYENYKRIWVPEGQPPESEPGEPLRVNVLFKHIQKMLTGDSAVIAETGDSWFNCQKLKLPDGCGYEFQMQYGSIGWSVGALLGYAQGATDKRVIACIGDGSFQVTAQDVSTMLRCGQNSIIFLINNGGYTIEVEIHDGPYNVIKNWNYTGLVDAIHNGEGNCWTTKVTCEEELTAAIETATGDKKDCLCFIEVVAHKDDTSKELLEWGSRVSAANSRPPNPQ
;
A
#
# COMPACT_ATOMS: atom_id res chain seq x y z
N MET A 1 -12.37 15.34 -36.37
CA MET A 1 -11.67 15.60 -35.09
C MET A 1 -10.33 14.90 -35.20
N VAL A 2 -9.23 15.64 -35.12
CA VAL A 2 -7.86 15.12 -35.34
C VAL A 2 -7.58 14.07 -34.28
N LEU A 3 -7.26 12.84 -34.71
CA LEU A 3 -6.83 11.74 -33.85
C LEU A 3 -5.57 12.16 -33.07
N PRO A 4 -5.45 11.87 -31.77
CA PRO A 4 -4.23 12.13 -31.02
C PRO A 4 -3.06 11.39 -31.71
N SER A 5 -2.06 12.17 -32.13
CA SER A 5 -0.85 11.64 -32.77
C SER A 5 0.12 11.15 -31.68
N LEU A 6 0.67 9.94 -31.88
CA LEU A 6 1.68 9.26 -31.05
C LEU A 6 2.99 10.04 -30.84
N ALA A 7 3.17 11.21 -31.47
CA ALA A 7 4.40 11.99 -31.44
C ALA A 7 4.74 12.65 -30.09
N SER A 8 3.85 12.65 -29.08
CA SER A 8 4.15 13.19 -27.74
C SER A 8 4.75 12.17 -26.76
N LEU A 9 5.04 10.95 -27.22
CA LEU A 9 5.69 9.89 -26.43
C LEU A 9 7.21 10.04 -26.32
N CYS A 10 7.84 11.05 -26.93
CA CYS A 10 9.28 11.08 -27.27
C CYS A 10 10.33 11.26 -26.14
N HIS A 11 10.00 11.04 -24.86
CA HIS A 11 11.03 10.68 -23.87
C HIS A 11 10.90 9.21 -23.47
N THR A 12 10.86 8.40 -24.54
CA THR A 12 10.60 6.96 -24.63
C THR A 12 11.87 6.13 -24.56
N VAL A 13 11.69 4.85 -24.20
CA VAL A 13 12.52 3.74 -24.67
C VAL A 13 12.41 3.60 -26.21
N MET A 14 13.55 3.49 -26.89
CA MET A 14 13.69 3.35 -28.35
C MET A 14 13.63 1.88 -28.86
N GLU A 15 13.13 0.95 -28.04
CA GLU A 15 13.15 -0.48 -28.33
C GLU A 15 11.78 -1.06 -28.72
N LYS A 16 11.79 -1.95 -29.73
CA LYS A 16 10.60 -2.67 -30.21
C LYS A 16 10.10 -3.62 -29.12
N LEU A 17 8.79 -3.70 -28.91
CA LEU A 17 8.19 -4.69 -28.02
C LEU A 17 8.64 -6.10 -28.43
N THR A 18 9.45 -6.73 -27.58
CA THR A 18 9.89 -8.11 -27.65
C THR A 18 9.50 -8.81 -26.37
N ARG A 19 9.67 -10.14 -26.32
CA ARG A 19 9.50 -10.89 -25.07
C ARG A 19 10.38 -10.40 -23.94
N ASP A 20 11.53 -9.85 -24.32
CA ASP A 20 12.62 -9.55 -23.41
C ASP A 20 12.55 -8.10 -22.89
N ASN A 21 11.62 -7.26 -23.40
CA ASN A 21 11.45 -5.86 -22.95
C ASN A 21 9.98 -5.40 -22.75
N PHE A 22 8.99 -6.29 -22.87
CA PHE A 22 7.55 -5.99 -22.71
C PHE A 22 7.18 -5.30 -21.40
N LEU A 23 7.85 -5.63 -20.31
CA LEU A 23 7.48 -5.12 -18.99
C LEU A 23 7.94 -3.67 -18.78
N VAL A 24 9.13 -3.33 -19.28
CA VAL A 24 9.59 -1.95 -19.38
C VAL A 24 8.68 -1.15 -20.34
N TRP A 25 8.28 -1.77 -21.45
CA TRP A 25 7.35 -1.19 -22.42
C TRP A 25 5.96 -0.87 -21.81
N LYS A 26 5.37 -1.82 -21.07
CA LYS A 26 4.05 -1.68 -20.42
C LYS A 26 4.04 -0.61 -19.34
N ALA A 27 5.04 -0.60 -18.46
CA ALA A 27 5.15 0.38 -17.37
C ALA A 27 5.27 1.82 -17.89
N GLN A 28 5.86 2.01 -19.08
CA GLN A 28 6.00 3.32 -19.72
C GLN A 28 4.80 3.71 -20.58
N LEU A 29 4.13 2.77 -21.27
CA LEU A 29 3.03 3.08 -22.20
C LEU A 29 1.62 3.13 -21.59
N LEU A 30 1.32 2.28 -20.60
CA LEU A 30 -0.05 2.13 -20.07
C LEU A 30 -0.63 3.44 -19.49
N PRO A 31 0.16 4.29 -18.82
CA PRO A 31 -0.29 5.62 -18.40
C PRO A 31 -0.69 6.52 -19.59
N HIS A 32 0.02 6.45 -20.73
CA HIS A 32 -0.30 7.21 -21.96
C HIS A 32 -1.54 6.68 -22.68
N ILE A 33 -1.79 5.36 -22.65
CA ILE A 33 -3.02 4.74 -23.20
C ILE A 33 -4.26 5.13 -22.39
N ARG A 34 -4.13 5.12 -21.06
CA ARG A 34 -5.18 5.55 -20.14
C ARG A 34 -5.44 7.05 -20.25
N ALA A 35 -4.40 7.87 -20.39
CA ALA A 35 -4.52 9.30 -20.63
C ALA A 35 -5.12 9.65 -22.01
N ALA A 36 -4.94 8.80 -23.04
CA ALA A 36 -5.48 8.97 -24.40
C ALA A 36 -6.94 8.49 -24.58
N GLY A 37 -7.62 8.00 -23.53
CA GLY A 37 -9.02 7.54 -23.59
C GLY A 37 -9.25 6.31 -24.48
N MET A 38 -8.18 5.58 -24.84
CA MET A 38 -8.22 4.39 -25.69
C MET A 38 -8.53 3.10 -24.91
N THR A 39 -8.87 3.20 -23.63
CA THR A 39 -9.31 2.07 -22.80
C THR A 39 -10.55 1.40 -23.37
N GLY A 40 -11.39 2.12 -24.13
CA GLY A 40 -12.63 1.64 -24.74
C GLY A 40 -12.55 0.33 -25.55
N TYR A 41 -11.41 0.07 -26.20
CA TYR A 41 -11.14 -1.17 -26.96
C TYR A 41 -10.47 -2.26 -26.11
N LEU A 42 -9.87 -1.91 -24.97
CA LEU A 42 -9.33 -2.83 -23.96
C LEU A 42 -10.41 -3.24 -22.95
N ASP A 43 -11.41 -2.38 -22.72
CA ASP A 43 -12.53 -2.53 -21.78
C ASP A 43 -13.88 -2.86 -22.46
N GLY A 44 -13.93 -2.84 -23.80
CA GLY A 44 -15.07 -3.30 -24.60
C GLY A 44 -16.28 -2.36 -24.63
N SER A 45 -16.19 -1.16 -24.03
CA SER A 45 -17.22 -0.11 -24.16
C SER A 45 -17.32 0.46 -25.58
N VAL A 46 -16.27 0.28 -26.38
CA VAL A 46 -16.33 0.27 -27.85
C VAL A 46 -16.53 -1.18 -28.29
N LYS A 47 -17.56 -1.44 -29.12
CA LYS A 47 -17.88 -2.81 -29.54
C LYS A 47 -16.64 -3.48 -30.14
N GLU A 48 -16.23 -4.60 -29.54
CA GLU A 48 -15.12 -5.40 -30.03
C GLU A 48 -15.36 -5.74 -31.51
N PRO A 49 -14.32 -5.71 -32.37
CA PRO A 49 -14.42 -6.25 -33.72
C PRO A 49 -15.01 -7.67 -33.66
N ALA A 50 -15.84 -8.04 -34.64
CA ALA A 50 -16.55 -9.32 -34.65
C ALA A 50 -15.59 -10.46 -34.29
N LYS A 51 -15.96 -11.25 -33.26
CA LYS A 51 -15.08 -12.29 -32.74
C LYS A 51 -14.65 -13.21 -33.85
N VAL A 52 -15.62 -13.61 -34.67
CA VAL A 52 -15.47 -14.42 -35.88
C VAL A 52 -15.44 -13.53 -37.12
N LEU A 53 -14.34 -13.60 -37.85
CA LEU A 53 -14.28 -13.13 -39.24
C LEU A 53 -14.69 -14.29 -40.16
N SER A 54 -15.81 -14.14 -40.87
CA SER A 54 -16.26 -15.11 -41.87
C SER A 54 -15.66 -14.77 -43.25
N THR A 55 -14.92 -15.71 -43.84
CA THR A 55 -14.43 -15.57 -45.22
C THR A 55 -14.92 -16.73 -46.09
N GLU A 56 -15.49 -16.40 -47.25
CA GLU A 56 -15.89 -17.40 -48.26
C GLU A 56 -14.66 -17.82 -49.08
N LYS A 57 -14.36 -19.14 -49.10
CA LYS A 57 -13.42 -19.72 -50.07
C LYS A 57 -14.11 -20.82 -50.86
N ASP A 58 -13.86 -20.85 -52.16
CA ASP A 58 -14.35 -21.91 -53.05
C ASP A 58 -13.28 -23.01 -53.14
N VAL A 59 -13.64 -24.22 -52.69
CA VAL A 59 -12.75 -25.39 -52.72
C VAL A 59 -13.49 -26.51 -53.43
N ALA A 60 -12.96 -26.94 -54.57
CA ALA A 60 -13.52 -27.99 -55.42
C ALA A 60 -15.00 -27.78 -55.83
N GLY A 61 -15.38 -26.53 -56.11
CA GLY A 61 -16.70 -26.18 -56.65
C GLY A 61 -17.82 -26.10 -55.61
N LYS A 62 -17.47 -26.04 -54.32
CA LYS A 62 -18.41 -25.71 -53.23
C LYS A 62 -17.85 -24.55 -52.42
N LYS A 63 -18.71 -23.54 -52.19
CA LYS A 63 -18.47 -22.44 -51.25
C LYS A 63 -18.40 -22.98 -49.82
N VAL A 64 -17.30 -22.70 -49.13
CA VAL A 64 -17.11 -23.03 -47.72
C VAL A 64 -16.83 -21.73 -46.94
N ILE A 65 -17.50 -21.58 -45.79
CA ILE A 65 -17.36 -20.43 -44.88
C ILE A 65 -16.42 -20.85 -43.73
N GLU A 66 -15.41 -20.02 -43.45
CA GLU A 66 -14.41 -20.27 -42.40
C GLU A 66 -14.44 -19.14 -41.32
N GLU A 67 -14.38 -19.48 -40.01
CA GLU A 67 -14.69 -18.61 -38.84
C GLU A 67 -13.62 -18.64 -37.69
N VAL A 68 -13.21 -17.50 -37.06
CA VAL A 68 -12.09 -17.42 -36.02
C VAL A 68 -12.25 -16.30 -34.94
N ASN A 69 -12.09 -16.52 -33.58
CA ASN A 69 -12.52 -15.74 -32.31
C ASN A 69 -11.55 -14.74 -31.50
N ASN A 70 -12.05 -13.82 -30.59
CA ASN A 70 -11.33 -12.73 -29.78
C ASN A 70 -11.84 -12.40 -28.27
N TYR A 71 -11.06 -11.87 -27.26
CA TYR A 71 -11.46 -11.67 -25.78
C TYR A 71 -10.76 -10.56 -24.86
N ALA A 72 -11.47 -9.95 -23.85
CA ALA A 72 -10.98 -9.19 -22.62
C ALA A 72 -11.84 -9.39 -21.30
N ARG A 73 -11.34 -9.13 -20.04
CA ARG A 73 -11.96 -9.48 -18.70
C ARG A 73 -11.89 -8.38 -17.58
N SER A 74 -12.89 -8.31 -16.68
CA SER A 74 -12.99 -7.50 -15.42
C SER A 74 -12.74 -8.32 -14.12
N TYR A 75 -12.18 -7.73 -13.06
CA TYR A 75 -11.87 -8.43 -11.78
C TYR A 75 -12.49 -7.73 -10.54
N PRO A 76 -13.03 -8.48 -9.55
CA PRO A 76 -13.43 -7.94 -8.23
C PRO A 76 -12.22 -7.66 -7.32
N LEU A 77 -12.34 -6.67 -6.43
CA LEU A 77 -11.36 -6.36 -5.39
C LEU A 77 -11.34 -7.49 -4.35
N PRO A 78 -10.24 -8.24 -4.21
CA PRO A 78 -10.24 -9.41 -3.36
C PRO A 78 -9.82 -9.09 -1.92
N SER A 79 -10.17 -10.01 -1.02
CA SER A 79 -9.97 -9.91 0.42
C SER A 79 -8.65 -10.54 0.89
N PHE A 80 -8.02 -9.96 1.92
CA PHE A 80 -6.87 -10.53 2.67
C PHE A 80 -7.29 -11.69 3.57
N HIS A 81 -6.47 -12.11 4.56
CA HIS A 81 -6.88 -13.03 5.63
C HIS A 81 -7.14 -12.34 7.00
N ASP A 82 -8.07 -12.78 7.87
CA ASP A 82 -8.58 -12.16 9.10
C ASP A 82 -7.49 -11.93 10.15
N ASN A 83 -6.43 -12.71 10.01
CA ASN A 83 -5.28 -12.72 10.89
C ASN A 83 -4.01 -12.20 10.19
N ALA A 84 -4.10 -11.47 9.08
CA ALA A 84 -2.96 -11.05 8.27
C ALA A 84 -2.47 -9.63 8.58
N THR A 85 -1.18 -9.46 8.90
CA THR A 85 -0.50 -8.16 8.95
C THR A 85 0.15 -7.88 7.59
N CYS A 86 -0.05 -6.71 6.99
CA CYS A 86 0.76 -6.26 5.86
C CYS A 86 2.15 -5.85 6.36
N ILE A 87 3.18 -6.49 5.83
CA ILE A 87 4.56 -6.33 6.29
C ILE A 87 5.50 -5.87 5.17
N GLY A 88 4.91 -5.50 4.03
CA GLY A 88 5.61 -4.97 2.87
C GLY A 88 4.74 -5.07 1.62
N SER A 89 5.02 -4.23 0.64
CA SER A 89 4.38 -4.34 -0.66
C SER A 89 5.38 -4.05 -1.78
N THR A 90 4.96 -4.43 -2.97
CA THR A 90 5.59 -4.22 -4.27
C THR A 90 4.47 -3.79 -5.21
N ASP A 91 4.81 -3.37 -6.44
CA ASP A 91 3.81 -2.85 -7.40
C ASP A 91 2.63 -3.82 -7.65
N ASP A 92 2.87 -5.13 -7.61
CA ASP A 92 1.85 -6.15 -7.92
C ASP A 92 1.55 -7.12 -6.76
N TRP A 93 2.39 -7.16 -5.72
CA TRP A 93 2.29 -8.16 -4.64
C TRP A 93 2.48 -7.53 -3.27
N ILE A 94 1.61 -7.92 -2.35
CA ILE A 94 1.60 -7.52 -0.95
C ILE A 94 2.11 -8.70 -0.14
N ALA A 95 3.09 -8.44 0.71
CA ALA A 95 3.67 -9.38 1.63
C ALA A 95 2.86 -9.35 2.93
N LEU A 96 2.28 -10.49 3.30
CA LEU A 96 1.41 -10.63 4.45
C LEU A 96 1.96 -11.67 5.43
N ARG A 97 1.82 -11.41 6.73
CA ARG A 97 2.03 -12.37 7.82
C ARG A 97 0.69 -12.74 8.43
N GLN A 98 0.27 -13.98 8.31
CA GLN A 98 -0.99 -14.50 8.81
C GLN A 98 -0.78 -15.24 10.14
N ASP A 99 -1.37 -14.77 11.24
CA ASP A 99 -1.29 -15.38 12.57
C ASP A 99 -2.25 -16.58 12.69
N ASP A 100 -1.80 -17.83 12.46
CA ASP A 100 -2.66 -19.01 12.62
C ASP A 100 -2.77 -19.46 14.09
N HIS A 101 -4.01 -19.56 14.60
CA HIS A 101 -4.33 -19.92 15.99
C HIS A 101 -3.90 -21.33 16.42
N ALA A 102 -3.66 -22.24 15.47
CA ALA A 102 -3.41 -23.65 15.75
C ALA A 102 -1.92 -24.04 15.70
N ASP A 103 -1.10 -23.43 14.85
CA ASP A 103 0.31 -23.84 14.66
C ASP A 103 1.30 -22.72 14.27
N GLY A 104 0.86 -21.46 14.38
CA GLY A 104 1.68 -20.25 14.29
C GLY A 104 1.75 -19.58 12.90
N CYS A 105 2.28 -18.36 12.84
CA CYS A 105 2.34 -17.47 11.69
C CYS A 105 2.80 -18.12 10.37
N SER A 106 1.98 -17.98 9.33
CA SER A 106 2.31 -18.27 7.94
C SER A 106 2.52 -16.97 7.15
N TYR A 107 3.30 -17.02 6.06
CA TYR A 107 3.55 -15.85 5.22
C TYR A 107 2.92 -16.06 3.85
N LEU A 108 2.34 -15.00 3.29
CA LEU A 108 1.63 -15.05 2.03
C LEU A 108 2.08 -13.88 1.15
N LEU A 109 2.42 -14.16 -0.10
CA LEU A 109 2.39 -13.11 -1.12
C LEU A 109 1.00 -13.10 -1.72
N TYR A 110 0.36 -11.96 -1.64
CA TYR A 110 -0.96 -11.74 -2.15
C TYR A 110 -0.92 -10.75 -3.30
N ASN A 111 -1.43 -11.15 -4.45
CA ASN A 111 -1.58 -10.25 -5.59
C ASN A 111 -3.05 -9.78 -5.64
N PRO A 112 -3.33 -8.53 -5.23
CA PRO A 112 -4.70 -8.01 -5.21
C PRO A 112 -5.33 -7.91 -6.61
N PHE A 113 -4.52 -7.84 -7.68
CA PHE A 113 -5.00 -7.72 -9.05
C PHE A 113 -5.41 -9.05 -9.69
N SER A 114 -4.92 -10.18 -9.16
CA SER A 114 -5.21 -11.52 -9.70
C SER A 114 -5.93 -12.43 -8.72
N ASN A 115 -6.21 -11.95 -7.50
CA ASN A 115 -6.67 -12.75 -6.36
C ASN A 115 -5.79 -14.01 -6.16
N GLY A 116 -4.50 -13.87 -6.47
CA GLY A 116 -3.52 -14.94 -6.40
C GLY A 116 -2.83 -14.91 -5.06
N SER A 117 -2.97 -15.98 -4.29
CA SER A 117 -2.29 -16.17 -3.03
C SER A 117 -1.21 -17.24 -3.19
N ILE A 118 0.03 -16.89 -2.84
CA ILE A 118 1.13 -17.85 -2.77
C ILE A 118 1.54 -17.98 -1.31
N LEU A 119 1.18 -19.11 -0.70
CA LEU A 119 1.67 -19.46 0.62
C LEU A 119 3.18 -19.63 0.53
N LEU A 120 3.88 -18.69 1.15
CA LEU A 120 5.30 -18.71 1.23
C LEU A 120 5.70 -19.72 2.30
N ALA A 121 6.19 -20.87 1.86
CA ALA A 121 7.03 -21.73 2.68
C ALA A 121 8.43 -21.09 2.79
N LEU A 122 8.47 -19.90 3.37
CA LEU A 122 9.69 -19.13 3.56
C LEU A 122 10.07 -19.07 5.02
N ASP A 123 11.37 -19.10 5.24
CA ASP A 123 12.05 -19.06 6.52
C ASP A 123 11.86 -17.72 7.28
N GLY A 124 11.14 -16.76 6.70
CA GLY A 124 10.70 -15.52 7.35
C GLY A 124 10.57 -14.34 6.37
N ILE A 125 9.59 -13.46 6.60
CA ILE A 125 9.61 -12.09 6.07
C ILE A 125 10.05 -11.17 7.19
N ILE A 126 10.98 -10.27 6.86
CA ILE A 126 11.46 -9.22 7.76
C ILE A 126 10.38 -8.14 7.81
N ASP A 127 9.64 -8.13 8.92
CA ASP A 127 8.57 -7.17 9.19
C ASP A 127 9.12 -5.85 9.79
N LYS A 128 10.20 -5.93 10.59
CA LYS A 128 10.88 -4.75 11.18
C LYS A 128 12.39 -4.85 10.99
N ALA A 129 13.07 -3.71 10.80
CA ALA A 129 14.53 -3.64 10.77
C ALA A 129 15.19 -4.19 12.06
N THR A 130 14.49 -4.10 13.20
CA THR A 130 14.89 -4.73 14.47
C THR A 130 14.73 -6.25 14.49
N THR A 131 13.81 -6.83 13.72
CA THR A 131 13.68 -8.30 13.56
C THR A 131 14.80 -8.89 12.70
N VAL A 132 15.47 -8.09 11.87
CA VAL A 132 16.64 -8.51 11.07
C VAL A 132 17.80 -8.97 11.95
N PHE A 133 18.02 -8.29 13.08
CA PHE A 133 19.11 -8.64 13.99
C PHE A 133 18.93 -10.01 14.65
N ALA A 134 17.69 -10.50 14.76
CA ALA A 134 17.37 -11.81 15.31
C ALA A 134 17.58 -12.97 14.32
N VAL A 135 17.82 -12.68 13.04
CA VAL A 135 17.68 -13.63 11.91
C VAL A 135 19.02 -13.91 11.19
N PHE A 136 20.15 -13.57 11.81
CA PHE A 136 21.49 -13.90 11.29
C PHE A 136 21.81 -15.41 11.23
N SER A 137 20.89 -16.29 11.67
CA SER A 137 21.03 -17.76 11.62
C SER A 137 20.35 -18.45 10.41
N ILE A 138 19.68 -17.71 9.51
CA ILE A 138 19.02 -18.32 8.33
C ILE A 138 20.02 -18.70 7.22
N ALA A 139 19.74 -19.81 6.53
CA ALA A 139 20.50 -20.33 5.41
C ALA A 139 20.30 -19.51 4.12
N TRP A 140 19.04 -19.18 3.77
CA TRP A 140 18.66 -18.43 2.56
C TRP A 140 17.43 -17.53 2.80
N LEU A 141 17.41 -16.34 2.18
CA LEU A 141 16.31 -15.39 2.20
C LEU A 141 15.71 -15.27 0.80
N LEU A 142 14.39 -15.39 0.65
CA LEU A 142 13.71 -15.11 -0.63
C LEU A 142 12.98 -13.77 -0.53
N PHE A 143 13.27 -12.88 -1.48
CA PHE A 143 12.59 -11.61 -1.64
C PHE A 143 11.77 -11.64 -2.91
N ALA A 144 10.47 -11.40 -2.82
CA ALA A 144 9.61 -11.25 -3.98
C ALA A 144 9.27 -9.77 -4.20
N GLY A 145 9.57 -9.28 -5.40
CA GLY A 145 9.44 -7.90 -5.86
C GLY A 145 10.14 -6.83 -5.01
N PRO A 146 11.27 -7.10 -4.33
CA PRO A 146 11.81 -6.12 -3.40
C PRO A 146 12.21 -4.83 -4.12
N ILE A 147 11.85 -3.70 -3.50
CA ILE A 147 12.38 -2.38 -3.83
C ILE A 147 13.30 -1.98 -2.69
N PHE A 148 14.61 -2.16 -2.89
CA PHE A 148 15.63 -1.70 -1.95
C PHE A 148 16.06 -0.28 -2.32
N ASN A 149 15.67 0.68 -1.52
CA ASN A 149 16.12 2.07 -1.57
C ASN A 149 16.68 2.46 -0.20
N ASP A 150 17.11 3.70 -0.06
CA ASP A 150 17.55 4.28 1.22
C ASP A 150 16.50 4.12 2.33
N TYR A 151 15.22 4.31 2.05
CA TYR A 151 14.15 4.24 3.07
C TYR A 151 13.86 2.80 3.51
N SER A 152 13.64 1.89 2.57
CA SER A 152 13.31 0.47 2.83
C SER A 152 14.50 -0.33 3.38
N SER A 153 15.73 0.16 3.15
CA SER A 153 16.96 -0.37 3.75
C SER A 153 17.37 0.36 5.04
N VAL A 154 16.54 1.27 5.55
CA VAL A 154 16.77 2.04 6.78
C VAL A 154 18.12 2.75 6.74
N GLY A 155 18.30 3.65 5.77
CA GLY A 155 19.54 4.37 5.52
C GLY A 155 20.70 3.46 5.10
N TYR A 156 20.45 2.45 4.27
CA TYR A 156 21.44 1.44 3.85
C TYR A 156 22.06 0.63 5.00
N SER A 157 21.44 0.65 6.18
CA SER A 157 21.89 -0.13 7.35
C SER A 157 21.37 -1.57 7.33
N PHE A 158 20.46 -1.90 6.42
CA PHE A 158 20.00 -3.26 6.17
C PHE A 158 21.11 -4.10 5.51
N LEU A 159 21.86 -4.85 6.33
CA LEU A 159 23.00 -5.67 5.92
C LEU A 159 22.60 -6.99 5.26
N LEU A 160 21.95 -6.91 4.09
CA LEU A 160 21.59 -8.08 3.31
C LEU A 160 22.84 -8.78 2.75
N LYS A 161 23.03 -10.05 3.14
CA LYS A 161 24.02 -10.94 2.53
C LYS A 161 23.51 -11.45 1.18
N LYS A 162 23.90 -10.78 0.09
CA LYS A 162 23.46 -11.12 -1.28
C LYS A 162 23.74 -12.58 -1.63
N GLU A 163 24.82 -13.16 -1.13
CA GLU A 163 25.17 -14.57 -1.32
C GLU A 163 24.14 -15.55 -0.73
N LYS A 164 23.29 -15.10 0.19
CA LYS A 164 22.20 -15.87 0.79
C LYS A 164 20.82 -15.43 0.32
N ALA A 165 20.71 -14.60 -0.73
CA ALA A 165 19.44 -14.05 -1.19
C ALA A 165 18.96 -14.70 -2.49
N VAL A 166 17.67 -15.00 -2.59
CA VAL A 166 16.96 -15.27 -3.84
C VAL A 166 16.06 -14.07 -4.10
N ILE A 167 16.40 -13.28 -5.11
CA ILE A 167 15.65 -12.06 -5.47
C ILE A 167 14.80 -12.39 -6.69
N VAL A 168 13.48 -12.42 -6.48
CA VAL A 168 12.47 -12.64 -7.51
C VAL A 168 11.90 -11.28 -7.88
N GLN A 169 12.32 -10.72 -9.01
CA GLN A 169 11.72 -9.53 -9.63
C GLN A 169 10.56 -9.93 -10.56
N PRO A 170 9.74 -8.98 -11.07
CA PRO A 170 8.60 -9.29 -11.93
C PRO A 170 8.90 -10.22 -13.11
N ASP A 171 10.09 -10.13 -13.71
CA ASP A 171 10.52 -10.92 -14.87
C ASP A 171 11.88 -11.59 -14.76
N ARG A 172 12.44 -11.63 -13.56
CA ARG A 172 13.82 -12.06 -13.35
C ARG A 172 13.99 -12.69 -11.98
N VAL A 173 14.82 -13.72 -11.92
CA VAL A 173 15.22 -14.34 -10.65
C VAL A 173 16.74 -14.33 -10.54
N THR A 174 17.26 -13.83 -9.44
CA THR A 174 18.69 -13.85 -9.10
C THR A 174 18.91 -14.72 -7.88
N VAL A 175 19.87 -15.65 -7.93
CA VAL A 175 20.18 -16.57 -6.82
C VAL A 175 21.60 -16.31 -6.31
N GLY A 176 21.70 -15.87 -5.06
CA GLY A 176 22.96 -15.56 -4.39
C GLY A 176 23.74 -14.45 -5.10
N ASN A 177 25.07 -14.56 -5.04
CA ASN A 177 25.98 -13.83 -5.93
C ASN A 177 26.15 -14.55 -7.29
N GLY A 178 25.21 -15.42 -7.63
CA GLY A 178 25.29 -16.34 -8.75
C GLY A 178 24.44 -15.89 -9.95
N PRO A 179 23.85 -16.84 -10.69
CA PRO A 179 23.19 -16.56 -11.96
C PRO A 179 21.92 -15.71 -11.78
N ALA A 180 21.68 -14.86 -12.77
CA ALA A 180 20.41 -14.18 -12.98
C ALA A 180 19.70 -14.79 -14.19
N PHE A 181 18.45 -15.20 -14.00
CA PHE A 181 17.60 -15.79 -15.02
C PHE A 181 16.54 -14.76 -15.41
N GLY A 182 16.62 -14.25 -16.64
CA GLY A 182 15.62 -13.33 -17.20
C GLY A 182 14.46 -14.07 -17.87
N CYS A 183 13.43 -13.32 -18.24
CA CYS A 183 12.25 -13.82 -18.96
C CYS A 183 11.48 -14.89 -18.17
N ILE A 184 11.55 -14.83 -16.84
CA ILE A 184 10.82 -15.70 -15.93
C ILE A 184 9.86 -14.82 -15.12
N MET A 185 8.57 -14.95 -15.38
CA MET A 185 7.57 -14.18 -14.66
C MET A 185 7.54 -14.61 -13.19
N MET A 186 7.51 -13.65 -12.26
CA MET A 186 7.45 -13.91 -10.81
C MET A 186 6.33 -14.92 -10.47
N LYS A 187 5.14 -14.73 -11.04
CA LYS A 187 4.00 -15.62 -10.87
C LYS A 187 4.33 -17.07 -11.22
N ASP A 188 4.92 -17.28 -12.39
CA ASP A 188 5.23 -18.63 -12.89
C ASP A 188 6.34 -19.26 -12.04
N PHE A 189 7.37 -18.48 -11.69
CA PHE A 189 8.45 -18.92 -10.82
C PHE A 189 7.93 -19.38 -9.46
N LEU A 190 7.18 -18.54 -8.76
CA LEU A 190 6.69 -18.84 -7.42
C LEU A 190 5.68 -19.99 -7.43
N THR A 191 4.84 -20.09 -8.47
CA THR A 191 3.90 -21.21 -8.66
C THR A 191 4.64 -22.54 -8.81
N GLU A 192 5.65 -22.60 -9.67
CA GLU A 192 6.43 -23.83 -9.88
C GLU A 192 7.37 -24.14 -8.71
N LEU A 193 7.89 -23.11 -8.04
CA LEU A 193 8.68 -23.26 -6.82
C LEU A 193 7.84 -23.90 -5.71
N GLY A 194 6.62 -23.41 -5.49
CA GLY A 194 5.70 -23.94 -4.47
C GLY A 194 5.42 -25.45 -4.63
N LYS A 195 5.35 -25.96 -5.87
CA LYS A 195 5.16 -27.40 -6.16
C LYS A 195 6.36 -28.28 -5.79
N ARG A 196 7.56 -27.69 -5.73
CA ARG A 196 8.84 -28.41 -5.58
C ARG A 196 9.47 -28.21 -4.21
N LEU A 197 9.06 -27.18 -3.48
CA LEU A 197 9.55 -26.91 -2.13
C LEU A 197 9.18 -28.04 -1.18
N LYS A 198 10.16 -28.50 -0.42
CA LYS A 198 9.93 -29.34 0.76
C LYS A 198 9.80 -28.42 1.96
N LYS A 199 8.73 -28.59 2.75
CA LYS A 199 8.50 -27.80 3.97
C LYS A 199 9.72 -27.89 4.89
N ASN A 200 10.26 -26.74 5.28
CA ASN A 200 11.30 -26.59 6.29
C ASN A 200 10.81 -25.58 7.31
N THR A 201 10.76 -25.96 8.59
CA THR A 201 10.24 -25.13 9.68
C THR A 201 11.34 -24.60 10.60
N THR A 202 12.61 -24.88 10.33
CA THR A 202 13.70 -24.60 11.29
C THR A 202 13.81 -23.11 11.63
N ALA A 203 13.78 -22.23 10.62
CA ALA A 203 13.85 -20.79 10.86
C ALA A 203 12.62 -20.28 11.62
N TYR A 204 11.45 -20.80 11.26
CA TYR A 204 10.20 -20.46 11.89
C TYR A 204 10.15 -20.90 13.37
N GLU A 205 10.59 -22.11 13.68
CA GLU A 205 10.70 -22.60 15.06
C GLU A 205 11.71 -21.79 15.88
N ASN A 206 12.83 -21.40 15.30
CA ASN A 206 13.79 -20.51 15.95
C ASN A 206 13.19 -19.14 16.24
N TYR A 207 12.45 -18.57 15.29
CA TYR A 207 11.70 -17.34 15.50
C TYR A 207 10.69 -17.48 16.66
N LYS A 208 9.87 -18.54 16.69
CA LYS A 208 8.92 -18.77 17.79
C LYS A 208 9.59 -18.78 19.16
N ARG A 209 10.79 -19.37 19.26
CA ARG A 209 11.54 -19.48 20.54
C ARG A 209 12.00 -18.14 21.09
N ILE A 210 12.21 -17.16 20.23
CA ILE A 210 12.70 -15.81 20.61
C ILE A 210 11.63 -14.74 20.48
N TRP A 211 10.47 -15.09 19.94
CA TRP A 211 9.37 -14.17 19.72
C TRP A 211 8.76 -13.74 21.06
N VAL A 212 8.48 -12.44 21.15
CA VAL A 212 7.81 -11.83 22.29
C VAL A 212 6.55 -11.15 21.75
N PRO A 213 5.36 -11.42 22.33
CA PRO A 213 4.13 -10.72 21.97
C PRO A 213 4.30 -9.20 22.10
N GLU A 214 3.71 -8.45 21.18
CA GLU A 214 3.66 -7.00 21.30
C GLU A 214 2.76 -6.60 22.48
N GLY A 215 3.24 -5.68 23.30
CA GLY A 215 2.46 -5.09 24.38
C GLY A 215 1.35 -4.20 23.83
N GLN A 216 0.22 -4.16 24.54
CA GLN A 216 -0.82 -3.16 24.30
C GLN A 216 -0.49 -1.87 25.05
N PRO A 217 -0.86 -0.69 24.51
CA PRO A 217 -0.82 0.54 25.28
C PRO A 217 -1.63 0.38 26.58
N PRO A 218 -1.12 0.85 27.73
CA PRO A 218 -1.90 0.85 28.96
C PRO A 218 -3.13 1.74 28.78
N GLU A 219 -4.22 1.38 29.45
CA GLU A 219 -5.43 2.22 29.54
C GLU A 219 -5.04 3.63 30.03
N SER A 220 -5.63 4.65 29.41
CA SER A 220 -5.39 6.02 29.82
C SER A 220 -6.23 6.43 31.03
N GLU A 221 -5.71 7.37 31.81
CA GLU A 221 -6.47 7.98 32.90
C GLU A 221 -7.52 8.96 32.34
N PRO A 222 -8.62 9.24 33.07
CA PRO A 222 -9.65 10.15 32.60
C PRO A 222 -9.13 11.54 32.21
N GLY A 223 -9.34 11.92 30.95
CA GLY A 223 -8.90 13.21 30.41
C GLY A 223 -7.38 13.31 30.19
N GLU A 224 -6.64 12.20 30.26
CA GLU A 224 -5.24 12.17 29.84
C GLU A 224 -5.13 12.58 28.36
N PRO A 225 -4.14 13.43 27.99
CA PRO A 225 -3.88 13.75 26.60
C PRO A 225 -3.72 12.49 25.75
N LEU A 226 -4.46 12.46 24.64
CA LEU A 226 -4.49 11.30 23.77
C LEU A 226 -3.10 11.01 23.19
N ARG A 227 -2.71 9.74 23.27
CA ARG A 227 -1.49 9.23 22.68
C ARG A 227 -1.76 8.57 21.33
N VAL A 228 -0.84 8.73 20.38
CA VAL A 228 -0.95 8.17 19.02
C VAL A 228 -1.07 6.64 19.08
N ASN A 229 -0.33 5.98 19.95
CA ASN A 229 -0.45 4.51 20.08
C ASN A 229 -1.85 4.06 20.59
N VAL A 230 -2.52 4.86 21.42
CA VAL A 230 -3.90 4.64 21.88
C VAL A 230 -4.89 4.87 20.73
N LEU A 231 -4.68 5.87 19.89
CA LEU A 231 -5.45 6.05 18.65
C LEU A 231 -5.44 4.76 17.80
N PHE A 232 -4.26 4.23 17.51
CA PHE A 232 -4.13 3.06 16.65
C PHE A 232 -4.61 1.75 17.31
N LYS A 233 -4.60 1.65 18.65
CA LYS A 233 -5.30 0.58 19.40
C LYS A 233 -6.79 0.55 19.07
N HIS A 234 -7.44 1.70 18.92
CA HIS A 234 -8.86 1.77 18.58
C HIS A 234 -9.12 1.63 17.08
N ILE A 235 -8.27 2.20 16.22
CA ILE A 235 -8.35 1.96 14.76
C ILE A 235 -8.25 0.46 14.45
N GLN A 236 -7.35 -0.27 15.11
CA GLN A 236 -7.24 -1.72 14.97
C GLN A 236 -8.57 -2.46 15.24
N LYS A 237 -9.32 -2.03 16.27
CA LYS A 237 -10.57 -2.69 16.69
C LYS A 237 -11.72 -2.45 15.73
N MET A 238 -11.71 -1.35 14.97
CA MET A 238 -12.78 -1.01 14.03
C MET A 238 -12.55 -1.57 12.61
N LEU A 239 -11.37 -2.12 12.31
CA LEU A 239 -11.10 -2.70 11.00
C LEU A 239 -11.97 -3.93 10.77
N THR A 240 -12.50 -4.03 9.55
CA THR A 240 -13.24 -5.19 9.06
C THR A 240 -12.74 -5.57 7.67
N GLY A 241 -13.21 -6.71 7.15
CA GLY A 241 -12.98 -7.07 5.75
C GLY A 241 -13.53 -6.03 4.76
N ASP A 242 -14.52 -5.24 5.16
CA ASP A 242 -15.11 -4.19 4.32
C ASP A 242 -14.42 -2.84 4.49
N SER A 243 -13.31 -2.78 5.22
CA SER A 243 -12.50 -1.58 5.39
C SER A 243 -11.42 -1.46 4.30
N ALA A 244 -10.89 -0.26 4.12
CA ALA A 244 -9.59 -0.05 3.49
C ALA A 244 -8.83 1.02 4.25
N VAL A 245 -7.51 0.89 4.42
CA VAL A 245 -6.68 1.83 5.17
C VAL A 245 -5.75 2.56 4.22
N ILE A 246 -5.72 3.89 4.32
CA ILE A 246 -4.74 4.74 3.64
C ILE A 246 -3.81 5.35 4.69
N ALA A 247 -2.51 5.04 4.57
CA ALA A 247 -1.46 5.55 5.45
C ALA A 247 -0.67 6.67 4.76
N GLU A 248 -0.84 7.90 5.22
CA GLU A 248 -0.08 9.05 4.71
C GLU A 248 1.40 8.98 5.13
N THR A 249 2.25 9.62 4.33
CA THR A 249 3.64 9.94 4.66
C THR A 249 3.72 10.70 5.98
N GLY A 250 4.49 10.15 6.92
CA GLY A 250 4.60 10.63 8.30
C GLY A 250 4.57 9.47 9.29
N ASP A 251 4.27 9.76 10.56
CA ASP A 251 4.16 8.69 11.59
C ASP A 251 2.99 7.73 11.33
N SER A 252 2.07 8.09 10.43
CA SER A 252 1.00 7.21 9.96
C SER A 252 1.54 5.97 9.25
N TRP A 253 2.66 6.03 8.52
CA TRP A 253 3.29 4.83 7.94
C TRP A 253 3.63 3.78 9.00
N PHE A 254 4.33 4.20 10.05
CA PHE A 254 4.82 3.31 11.10
C PHE A 254 3.68 2.76 11.94
N ASN A 255 2.69 3.61 12.25
CA ASN A 255 1.54 3.16 13.03
C ASN A 255 0.60 2.25 12.25
N CYS A 256 0.29 2.57 11.00
CA CYS A 256 -0.53 1.72 10.14
C CYS A 256 0.14 0.37 9.82
N GLN A 257 1.47 0.33 9.68
CA GLN A 257 2.21 -0.93 9.46
C GLN A 257 2.03 -1.94 10.61
N LYS A 258 1.73 -1.46 11.83
CA LYS A 258 1.49 -2.34 13.00
C LYS A 258 0.08 -2.94 13.01
N LEU A 259 -0.83 -2.50 12.14
CA LEU A 259 -2.21 -2.98 12.10
C LEU A 259 -2.27 -4.41 11.54
N LYS A 260 -3.04 -5.25 12.23
CA LYS A 260 -3.50 -6.54 11.73
C LYS A 260 -4.75 -6.31 10.89
N LEU A 261 -4.67 -6.61 9.60
CA LEU A 261 -5.71 -6.33 8.62
C LEU A 261 -6.61 -7.56 8.46
N PRO A 262 -7.94 -7.41 8.61
CA PRO A 262 -8.86 -8.52 8.43
C PRO A 262 -8.96 -9.05 6.98
N ASP A 263 -9.65 -10.19 6.78
CA ASP A 263 -9.89 -10.79 5.48
C ASP A 263 -10.70 -9.79 4.65
N GLY A 264 -10.09 -9.02 3.76
CA GLY A 264 -10.84 -7.99 2.99
C GLY A 264 -10.24 -6.62 2.98
N CYS A 265 -9.46 -6.32 4.01
CA CYS A 265 -9.16 -4.95 4.36
C CYS A 265 -8.08 -4.33 3.46
N GLY A 266 -8.46 -3.48 2.50
CA GLY A 266 -7.51 -2.77 1.63
C GLY A 266 -6.41 -2.04 2.42
N TYR A 267 -5.21 -1.89 1.84
CA TYR A 267 -4.11 -1.15 2.46
C TYR A 267 -3.28 -0.42 1.42
N GLU A 268 -3.18 0.90 1.55
CA GLU A 268 -2.46 1.76 0.61
C GLU A 268 -1.51 2.70 1.34
N PHE A 269 -0.31 2.85 0.78
CA PHE A 269 0.72 3.76 1.24
C PHE A 269 1.64 4.12 0.07
N GLN A 270 2.26 5.30 0.09
CA GLN A 270 3.05 5.81 -1.04
C GLN A 270 4.53 6.00 -0.67
N MET A 271 5.21 4.94 -0.21
CA MET A 271 6.57 5.07 0.35
C MET A 271 7.66 5.36 -0.67
N GLN A 272 7.49 4.96 -1.94
CA GLN A 272 8.52 5.19 -2.97
C GLN A 272 8.52 6.63 -3.49
N TYR A 273 7.34 7.24 -3.66
CA TYR A 273 7.25 8.64 -4.11
C TYR A 273 7.25 9.61 -2.92
N GLY A 274 6.62 9.23 -1.80
CA GLY A 274 6.72 9.94 -0.53
C GLY A 274 6.17 11.36 -0.53
N SER A 275 5.16 11.65 -1.37
CA SER A 275 4.57 12.98 -1.45
C SER A 275 3.51 13.17 -0.38
N ILE A 276 3.80 14.03 0.60
CA ILE A 276 2.80 14.47 1.58
C ILE A 276 1.57 15.07 0.88
N GLY A 277 0.38 14.78 1.41
CA GLY A 277 -0.90 15.20 0.84
C GLY A 277 -1.45 14.24 -0.23
N TRP A 278 -0.67 13.25 -0.68
CA TRP A 278 -1.16 12.21 -1.59
C TRP A 278 -2.41 11.52 -1.04
N SER A 279 -2.46 11.26 0.27
CA SER A 279 -3.51 10.46 0.89
C SER A 279 -4.92 11.03 0.72
N VAL A 280 -5.08 12.37 0.66
CA VAL A 280 -6.41 12.99 0.51
C VAL A 280 -6.97 12.71 -0.90
N GLY A 281 -6.16 12.91 -1.94
CA GLY A 281 -6.57 12.59 -3.32
C GLY A 281 -6.69 11.08 -3.55
N ALA A 282 -5.81 10.29 -2.94
CA ALA A 282 -5.90 8.83 -2.98
C ALA A 282 -7.18 8.32 -2.32
N LEU A 283 -7.58 8.90 -1.18
CA LEU A 283 -8.84 8.59 -0.51
C LEU A 283 -10.03 8.84 -1.42
N LEU A 284 -10.08 10.00 -2.08
CA LEU A 284 -11.13 10.35 -3.02
C LEU A 284 -11.24 9.31 -4.14
N GLY A 285 -10.10 8.97 -4.77
CA GLY A 285 -10.06 8.01 -5.87
C GLY A 285 -10.40 6.58 -5.43
N TYR A 286 -9.86 6.13 -4.29
CA TYR A 286 -10.06 4.79 -3.76
C TYR A 286 -11.53 4.57 -3.40
N ALA A 287 -12.14 5.50 -2.66
CA ALA A 287 -13.55 5.41 -2.29
C ALA A 287 -14.49 5.45 -3.51
N GLN A 288 -14.07 6.07 -4.63
CA GLN A 288 -14.82 5.98 -5.88
C GLN A 288 -14.67 4.65 -6.63
N GLY A 289 -13.52 4.00 -6.52
CA GLY A 289 -13.25 2.74 -7.20
C GLY A 289 -13.72 1.52 -6.43
N ALA A 290 -13.64 1.57 -5.11
CA ALA A 290 -13.94 0.49 -4.18
C ALA A 290 -15.23 0.80 -3.40
N THR A 291 -16.37 0.85 -4.11
CA THR A 291 -17.66 1.25 -3.52
C THR A 291 -18.20 0.27 -2.47
N ASP A 292 -17.65 -0.93 -2.42
CA ASP A 292 -17.91 -1.96 -1.40
C ASP A 292 -17.07 -1.76 -0.12
N LYS A 293 -16.13 -0.80 -0.11
CA LYS A 293 -15.24 -0.55 1.02
C LYS A 293 -15.54 0.78 1.70
N ARG A 294 -15.46 0.78 3.03
CA ARG A 294 -15.38 2.01 3.82
C ARG A 294 -13.92 2.35 4.09
N VAL A 295 -13.44 3.42 3.47
CA VAL A 295 -12.03 3.80 3.53
C VAL A 295 -11.74 4.64 4.77
N ILE A 296 -10.69 4.26 5.51
CA ILE A 296 -10.17 4.91 6.71
C ILE A 296 -8.80 5.50 6.35
N ALA A 297 -8.64 6.81 6.44
CA ALA A 297 -7.39 7.49 6.16
C ALA A 297 -6.76 8.04 7.45
N CYS A 298 -5.48 7.76 7.65
CA CYS A 298 -4.67 8.33 8.73
C CYS A 298 -3.75 9.38 8.11
N ILE A 299 -4.01 10.66 8.40
CA ILE A 299 -3.39 11.80 7.71
C ILE A 299 -2.83 12.77 8.73
N GLY A 300 -1.56 13.12 8.62
CA GLY A 300 -0.97 14.19 9.43
C GLY A 300 -1.51 15.57 9.01
N ASP A 301 -1.62 16.47 9.98
CA ASP A 301 -2.09 17.85 9.77
C ASP A 301 -1.32 18.62 8.69
N GLY A 302 0.01 18.53 8.68
CA GLY A 302 0.85 19.13 7.64
C GLY A 302 0.57 18.57 6.24
N SER A 303 0.43 17.25 6.11
CA SER A 303 0.10 16.61 4.83
C SER A 303 -1.28 17.03 4.34
N PHE A 304 -2.26 17.13 5.24
CA PHE A 304 -3.61 17.54 4.88
C PHE A 304 -3.67 18.96 4.30
N GLN A 305 -2.84 19.89 4.78
CA GLN A 305 -2.83 21.27 4.26
C GLN A 305 -2.50 21.37 2.77
N VAL A 306 -1.80 20.38 2.20
CA VAL A 306 -1.36 20.38 0.80
C VAL A 306 -2.53 20.12 -0.17
N THR A 307 -3.51 19.32 0.26
CA THR A 307 -4.56 18.77 -0.62
C THR A 307 -5.96 18.74 0.00
N ALA A 308 -6.19 19.45 1.10
CA ALA A 308 -7.47 19.49 1.84
C ALA A 308 -8.71 19.76 0.97
N GLN A 309 -8.55 20.50 -0.13
CA GLN A 309 -9.65 20.84 -1.05
C GLN A 309 -10.36 19.62 -1.65
N ASP A 310 -9.71 18.45 -1.74
CA ASP A 310 -10.33 17.25 -2.31
C ASP A 310 -11.51 16.74 -1.47
N VAL A 311 -11.58 17.12 -0.18
CA VAL A 311 -12.76 16.89 0.68
C VAL A 311 -14.03 17.45 0.05
N SER A 312 -13.95 18.58 -0.67
CA SER A 312 -15.10 19.16 -1.39
C SER A 312 -15.67 18.18 -2.43
N THR A 313 -14.80 17.44 -3.11
CA THR A 313 -15.22 16.46 -4.11
C THR A 313 -15.74 15.19 -3.45
N MET A 314 -15.14 14.75 -2.33
CA MET A 314 -15.64 13.62 -1.55
C MET A 314 -17.09 13.84 -1.11
N LEU A 315 -17.38 15.04 -0.58
CA LEU A 315 -18.73 15.44 -0.17
C LEU A 315 -19.70 15.51 -1.35
N ARG A 316 -19.27 16.10 -2.48
CA ARG A 316 -20.07 16.12 -3.71
C ARG A 316 -20.38 14.71 -4.23
N CYS A 317 -19.47 13.77 -4.04
CA CYS A 317 -19.63 12.37 -4.43
C CYS A 317 -20.38 11.52 -3.39
N GLY A 318 -20.76 12.10 -2.24
CA GLY A 318 -21.49 11.38 -1.19
C GLY A 318 -20.68 10.26 -0.53
N GLN A 319 -19.36 10.40 -0.46
CA GLN A 319 -18.49 9.39 0.14
C GLN A 319 -18.68 9.30 1.67
N ASN A 320 -18.47 8.11 2.23
CA ASN A 320 -18.66 7.81 3.66
C ASN A 320 -17.36 7.42 4.39
N SER A 321 -16.22 7.86 3.86
CA SER A 321 -14.89 7.61 4.42
C SER A 321 -14.71 8.18 5.82
N ILE A 322 -13.78 7.63 6.59
CA ILE A 322 -13.36 8.16 7.89
C ILE A 322 -11.95 8.74 7.75
N ILE A 323 -11.77 10.00 8.09
CA ILE A 323 -10.46 10.67 8.13
C ILE A 323 -10.09 10.89 9.59
N PHE A 324 -9.03 10.22 10.04
CA PHE A 324 -8.35 10.57 11.28
C PHE A 324 -7.24 11.56 10.93
N LEU A 325 -7.48 12.83 11.20
CA LEU A 325 -6.48 13.88 11.06
C LEU A 325 -5.66 13.96 12.35
N ILE A 326 -4.39 13.54 12.32
CA ILE A 326 -3.49 13.64 13.46
C ILE A 326 -2.93 15.07 13.51
N ASN A 327 -3.47 15.88 14.42
CA ASN A 327 -3.04 17.25 14.70
C ASN A 327 -2.03 17.26 15.85
N ASN A 328 -0.76 17.19 15.49
CA ASN A 328 0.36 17.33 16.42
C ASN A 328 1.17 18.61 16.18
N GLY A 329 0.69 19.49 15.29
CA GLY A 329 1.15 20.86 15.13
C GLY A 329 2.39 21.05 14.25
N GLY A 330 2.73 20.08 13.39
CA GLY A 330 3.93 20.20 12.55
C GLY A 330 4.32 18.93 11.80
N TYR A 331 5.50 18.98 11.18
CA TYR A 331 6.08 17.84 10.46
C TYR A 331 6.91 16.96 11.40
N THR A 332 6.28 16.18 12.28
CA THR A 332 6.99 15.33 13.26
C THR A 332 8.01 14.38 12.61
N ILE A 333 7.71 13.80 11.44
CA ILE A 333 8.69 12.96 10.72
C ILE A 333 9.97 13.70 10.37
N GLU A 334 9.88 14.97 9.99
CA GLU A 334 11.04 15.79 9.67
C GLU A 334 11.78 16.23 10.93
N VAL A 335 11.07 16.47 12.05
CA VAL A 335 11.71 16.72 13.36
C VAL A 335 12.64 15.56 13.74
N GLU A 336 12.21 14.31 13.50
CA GLU A 336 13.00 13.12 13.80
C GLU A 336 14.11 12.79 12.78
N ILE A 337 14.11 13.45 11.61
CA ILE A 337 15.21 13.35 10.63
C ILE A 337 16.19 14.51 10.82
N HIS A 338 15.68 15.74 10.78
CA HIS A 338 16.44 16.97 10.89
C HIS A 338 15.52 18.15 11.30
N ASP A 339 15.61 18.54 12.57
CA ASP A 339 14.75 19.59 13.12
C ASP A 339 15.11 21.00 12.64
N GLY A 340 14.12 21.89 12.59
CA GLY A 340 14.28 23.29 12.25
C GLY A 340 12.97 24.06 12.10
N PRO A 341 13.03 25.39 11.91
CA PRO A 341 11.85 26.26 11.89
C PRO A 341 10.87 25.96 10.74
N TYR A 342 11.32 25.28 9.68
CA TYR A 342 10.49 24.86 8.55
C TYR A 342 9.56 23.68 8.88
N ASN A 343 9.73 23.03 10.04
CA ASN A 343 8.83 21.98 10.53
C ASN A 343 7.60 22.54 11.25
N VAL A 344 7.59 23.84 11.55
CA VAL A 344 6.49 24.52 12.22
C VAL A 344 5.49 25.01 11.18
N ILE A 345 4.26 24.51 11.24
CA ILE A 345 3.18 24.87 10.33
C ILE A 345 2.16 25.79 11.01
N LYS A 346 1.36 26.51 10.22
CA LYS A 346 0.24 27.29 10.76
C LYS A 346 -0.89 26.34 11.11
N ASN A 347 -1.17 26.14 12.40
CA ASN A 347 -2.32 25.35 12.82
C ASN A 347 -3.64 25.96 12.28
N TRP A 348 -4.53 25.12 11.75
CA TRP A 348 -5.85 25.52 11.27
C TRP A 348 -6.94 25.10 12.26
N ASN A 349 -8.14 25.64 12.08
CA ASN A 349 -9.34 25.00 12.61
C ASN A 349 -9.78 23.95 11.56
N TYR A 350 -9.26 22.73 11.64
CA TYR A 350 -9.47 21.73 10.59
C TYR A 350 -10.93 21.27 10.50
N THR A 351 -11.58 20.99 11.63
CA THR A 351 -13.03 20.72 11.63
C THR A 351 -13.80 21.92 11.07
N GLY A 352 -13.47 23.15 11.48
CA GLY A 352 -14.11 24.36 10.94
C GLY A 352 -13.89 24.57 9.44
N LEU A 353 -12.74 24.16 8.88
CA LEU A 353 -12.50 24.18 7.44
C LEU A 353 -13.43 23.18 6.73
N VAL A 354 -13.53 21.95 7.25
CA VAL A 354 -14.39 20.91 6.67
C VAL A 354 -15.86 21.29 6.78
N ASP A 355 -16.29 21.88 7.91
CA ASP A 355 -17.64 22.43 8.08
C ASP A 355 -17.94 23.55 7.08
N ALA A 356 -16.96 24.41 6.80
CA ALA A 356 -17.08 25.48 5.81
C ALA A 356 -17.19 24.94 4.37
N ILE A 357 -16.48 23.85 4.05
CA ILE A 357 -16.60 23.15 2.76
C ILE A 357 -17.96 22.44 2.66
N HIS A 358 -18.42 21.82 3.75
CA HIS A 358 -19.74 21.19 3.83
C HIS A 358 -20.85 22.19 3.57
N ASN A 359 -20.78 23.40 4.14
CA ASN A 359 -21.73 24.49 3.85
C ASN A 359 -23.22 24.09 3.97
N GLY A 360 -23.54 23.12 4.83
CA GLY A 360 -24.89 22.55 4.95
C GLY A 360 -25.35 21.66 3.79
N GLU A 361 -24.49 21.42 2.80
CA GLU A 361 -24.74 20.63 1.59
C GLU A 361 -23.83 19.38 1.57
N GLY A 362 -24.44 18.20 1.66
CA GLY A 362 -23.73 16.92 1.70
C GLY A 362 -23.84 16.21 3.05
N ASN A 363 -23.20 15.04 3.17
CA ASN A 363 -23.30 14.18 4.34
C ASN A 363 -21.96 14.08 5.08
N CYS A 364 -21.68 15.06 5.95
CA CYS A 364 -20.45 15.17 6.71
C CYS A 364 -20.74 15.21 8.21
N TRP A 365 -19.83 14.62 8.99
CA TRP A 365 -19.77 14.81 10.43
C TRP A 365 -18.33 15.08 10.85
N THR A 366 -18.13 16.15 11.61
CA THR A 366 -16.82 16.54 12.11
C THR A 366 -16.80 16.48 13.64
N THR A 367 -15.67 16.10 14.20
CA THR A 367 -15.43 16.21 15.65
C THR A 367 -13.95 16.40 15.94
N LYS A 368 -13.67 16.92 17.13
CA LYS A 368 -12.31 17.06 17.66
C LYS A 368 -12.21 16.21 18.93
N VAL A 369 -11.12 15.46 19.06
CA VAL A 369 -10.86 14.58 20.20
C VAL A 369 -9.47 14.86 20.79
N THR A 370 -9.39 14.84 22.11
CA THR A 370 -8.18 15.19 22.89
C THR A 370 -7.79 14.13 23.93
N CYS A 371 -8.68 13.19 24.23
CA CYS A 371 -8.45 12.07 25.16
C CYS A 371 -9.07 10.75 24.63
N GLU A 372 -8.81 9.63 25.33
CA GLU A 372 -9.27 8.29 24.91
C GLU A 372 -10.81 8.15 24.95
N GLU A 373 -11.49 8.80 25.91
CA GLU A 373 -12.95 8.76 26.01
C GLU A 373 -13.63 9.44 24.82
N GLU A 374 -13.15 10.63 24.45
CA GLU A 374 -13.65 11.39 23.30
C GLU A 374 -13.42 10.62 22.00
N LEU A 375 -12.24 10.00 21.84
CA LEU A 375 -11.94 9.14 20.69
C LEU A 375 -12.89 7.95 20.60
N THR A 376 -13.12 7.27 21.73
CA THR A 376 -14.01 6.09 21.76
C THR A 376 -15.43 6.48 21.37
N ALA A 377 -15.96 7.55 21.94
CA ALA A 377 -17.29 8.09 21.58
C ALA A 377 -17.36 8.53 20.11
N ALA A 378 -16.28 9.10 19.58
CA ALA A 378 -16.20 9.50 18.18
C ALA A 378 -16.24 8.30 17.22
N ILE A 379 -15.53 7.22 17.56
CA ILE A 379 -15.55 5.97 16.79
C ILE A 379 -16.92 5.30 16.86
N GLU A 380 -17.55 5.24 18.03
CA GLU A 380 -18.93 4.73 18.17
C GLU A 380 -19.91 5.52 17.30
N THR A 381 -19.80 6.85 17.31
CA THR A 381 -20.62 7.72 16.46
C THR A 381 -20.36 7.48 14.97
N ALA A 382 -19.08 7.42 14.56
CA ALA A 382 -18.68 7.20 13.17
C ALA A 382 -19.10 5.83 12.64
N THR A 383 -19.16 4.80 13.50
CA THR A 383 -19.54 3.43 13.14
C THR A 383 -21.03 3.14 13.30
N GLY A 384 -21.73 3.94 14.11
CA GLY A 384 -23.17 3.89 14.32
C GLY A 384 -23.92 4.97 13.52
N ASP A 385 -24.37 6.01 14.21
CA ASP A 385 -25.27 7.04 13.67
C ASP A 385 -24.73 7.78 12.43
N LYS A 386 -23.40 7.83 12.26
CA LYS A 386 -22.72 8.52 11.16
C LYS A 386 -22.04 7.55 10.17
N LYS A 387 -22.45 6.28 10.15
CA LYS A 387 -21.85 5.26 9.28
C LYS A 387 -21.93 5.55 7.78
N ASP A 388 -22.95 6.30 7.36
CA ASP A 388 -23.20 6.67 5.97
C ASP A 388 -22.66 8.07 5.62
N CYS A 389 -21.93 8.71 6.55
CA CYS A 389 -21.36 10.06 6.41
C CYS A 389 -19.85 10.00 6.19
N LEU A 390 -19.31 11.01 5.50
CA LEU A 390 -17.89 11.34 5.63
C LEU A 390 -17.64 11.78 7.08
N CYS A 391 -16.80 11.06 7.80
CA CYS A 391 -16.46 11.35 9.19
C CYS A 391 -15.07 11.97 9.25
N PHE A 392 -14.95 13.21 9.72
CA PHE A 392 -13.68 13.89 9.90
C PHE A 392 -13.39 14.06 11.40
N ILE A 393 -12.40 13.31 11.89
CA ILE A 393 -12.04 13.26 13.31
C ILE A 393 -10.67 13.93 13.45
N GLU A 394 -10.64 15.15 13.97
CA GLU A 394 -9.40 15.83 14.35
C GLU A 394 -8.89 15.27 15.67
N VAL A 395 -7.78 14.56 15.62
CA VAL A 395 -7.13 13.93 16.76
C VAL A 395 -5.98 14.81 17.24
N VAL A 396 -6.13 15.44 18.41
CA VAL A 396 -5.07 16.25 18.99
C VAL A 396 -4.08 15.35 19.72
N ALA A 397 -2.83 15.39 19.31
CA ALA A 397 -1.73 14.64 19.94
C ALA A 397 -0.57 15.58 20.30
N HIS A 398 0.28 15.14 21.21
CA HIS A 398 1.48 15.89 21.54
C HIS A 398 2.49 15.85 20.37
N LYS A 399 3.17 16.98 20.10
CA LYS A 399 4.13 17.09 18.98
C LYS A 399 5.25 16.05 18.98
N ASP A 400 5.69 15.67 20.18
CA ASP A 400 6.79 14.71 20.42
C ASP A 400 6.26 13.28 20.67
N ASP A 401 4.94 13.07 20.63
CA ASP A 401 4.36 11.73 20.74
C ASP A 401 4.35 11.06 19.37
N THR A 402 5.37 10.25 19.13
CA THR A 402 5.61 9.55 17.87
C THR A 402 5.99 8.09 18.10
N SER A 403 5.88 7.26 17.06
CA SER A 403 6.29 5.86 17.15
C SER A 403 7.80 5.72 17.40
N LYS A 404 8.18 4.70 18.18
CA LYS A 404 9.59 4.32 18.38
C LYS A 404 10.27 3.96 17.05
N GLU A 405 9.51 3.39 16.11
CA GLU A 405 10.02 3.00 14.80
C GLU A 405 10.44 4.23 13.98
N LEU A 406 9.68 5.33 14.05
CA LEU A 406 10.05 6.59 13.42
C LEU A 406 11.34 7.17 14.02
N LEU A 407 11.50 7.15 15.36
CA LEU A 407 12.71 7.65 16.02
C LEU A 407 13.97 6.92 15.53
N GLU A 408 13.92 5.58 15.49
CA GLU A 408 15.04 4.77 15.02
C GLU A 408 15.31 4.96 13.52
N TRP A 409 14.26 4.96 12.71
CA TRP A 409 14.36 5.09 11.26
C TRP A 409 14.85 6.48 10.83
N GLY A 410 14.31 7.54 11.43
CA GLY A 410 14.62 8.94 11.11
C GLY A 410 16.10 9.25 11.32
N SER A 411 16.65 8.79 12.45
CA SER A 411 18.09 8.91 12.74
C SER A 411 18.97 8.24 11.68
N ARG A 412 18.59 7.05 11.19
CA ARG A 412 19.36 6.30 10.19
C ARG A 412 19.29 6.94 8.82
N VAL A 413 18.11 7.41 8.42
CA VAL A 413 17.92 8.12 7.15
C VAL A 413 18.66 9.45 7.16
N SER A 414 18.59 10.20 8.26
CA SER A 414 19.36 11.43 8.46
C SER A 414 20.86 11.21 8.28
N ALA A 415 21.42 10.17 8.92
CA ALA A 415 22.83 9.81 8.77
C ALA A 415 23.21 9.42 7.34
N ALA A 416 22.34 8.70 6.62
CA ALA A 416 22.57 8.34 5.23
C ALA A 416 22.56 9.58 4.31
N ASN A 417 21.62 10.51 4.52
CA ASN A 417 21.44 11.72 3.71
C ASN A 417 22.57 12.72 3.92
N SER A 418 23.05 12.85 5.16
CA SER A 418 24.09 13.81 5.54
C SER A 418 25.52 13.27 5.41
N ARG A 419 25.70 12.04 4.90
CA ARG A 419 27.04 11.44 4.76
C ARG A 419 27.96 12.35 3.93
N PRO A 420 29.21 12.58 4.36
CA PRO A 420 30.13 13.41 3.60
C PRO A 420 30.42 12.77 2.24
N PRO A 421 30.73 13.58 1.21
CA PRO A 421 31.23 13.05 -0.06
C PRO A 421 32.42 12.12 0.19
N ASN A 422 32.42 10.96 -0.46
CA ASN A 422 33.57 10.06 -0.40
C ASN A 422 34.70 10.67 -1.24
N PRO A 423 35.87 11.02 -0.66
CA PRO A 423 36.96 11.69 -1.38
C PRO A 423 37.74 10.78 -2.34
N GLN A 424 37.13 9.69 -2.84
CA GLN A 424 37.76 8.68 -3.68
C GLN A 424 37.69 9.02 -5.17
#